data_AF-A0A139WHM1-F1
#
_entry.id   AF-A0A139WHM1-F1
#
_cell.length_a   1.000
_cell.length_b   1.000
_cell.length_c   1.000
_cell.angle_alpha   90.00
_cell.angle_beta   90.00
_cell.angle_gamma   90.00
#
_symmetry.space_group_name_H-M   'P 1'
#
loop_
_entity.id
_entity.type
_entity.pdbx_description
1 polymer ?
#
loop_
_entity_poly.entity_id
_entity_poly.type
_entity_poly.pdbx_seq_one_letter_code
_entity_poly.pdbx_strand_id
1 'polypeptide(L)'
;MDESNAIFQLSTRFPNKSRDYLLRKYYQCDCSLNATIDAITNDDSEEVSLCDRFLDSLFTCFGNLFCCWDGPSYTDVQERSNERQTPRGVITTSSVLQELPQVHQATTNAAFYREQAQQHLEKKRELNRRAHQYKQEGKHRLAHDCFEEAKIQTKLHDEANSRAAAAFLEENYRKYPSNDTIDLHYLYVKEAIRALDIFLDDQISHLRDDSLNSKGLSVITGRGKHSENGVPKIKPAVIERLQARRLKFSEVNAGCLKVYICKTSPLTNDLS
;
A
#
# COMPACT_ATOMS: atom_id res chain seq x y z
N MET A 1 -5.48 -13.36 -26.87
CA MET A 1 -6.88 -12.87 -26.87
C MET A 1 -6.81 -11.40 -26.52
N ASP A 2 -7.67 -10.54 -27.09
CA ASP A 2 -7.74 -9.15 -26.64
C ASP A 2 -8.37 -9.11 -25.23
N GLU A 3 -7.78 -8.32 -24.33
CA GLU A 3 -8.28 -8.10 -22.97
C GLU A 3 -9.73 -7.64 -22.99
N SER A 4 -10.09 -6.70 -23.88
CA SER A 4 -11.47 -6.21 -23.98
C SER A 4 -12.48 -7.33 -24.27
N ASN A 5 -12.07 -8.34 -25.03
CA ASN A 5 -12.87 -9.52 -25.35
C ASN A 5 -12.91 -10.51 -24.18
N ALA A 6 -11.76 -10.78 -23.53
CA ALA A 6 -11.69 -11.64 -22.35
C ALA A 6 -12.54 -11.10 -21.19
N ILE A 7 -12.45 -9.80 -20.91
CA ILE A 7 -13.25 -9.14 -19.85
C ILE A 7 -14.74 -9.10 -20.21
N PHE A 8 -15.11 -8.90 -21.48
CA PHE A 8 -16.51 -9.00 -21.91
C PHE A 8 -17.10 -10.40 -21.66
N GLN A 9 -16.33 -11.46 -21.97
CA GLN A 9 -16.74 -12.83 -21.70
C GLN A 9 -16.84 -13.11 -20.20
N LEU A 10 -15.87 -12.66 -19.40
CA LEU A 10 -15.90 -12.77 -17.94
C LEU A 10 -17.09 -12.02 -17.33
N SER A 11 -17.41 -10.79 -17.78
CA SER A 11 -18.56 -10.02 -17.27
C SER A 11 -19.90 -10.65 -17.66
N THR A 12 -19.96 -11.33 -18.80
CA THR A 12 -21.14 -12.11 -19.21
C THR A 12 -21.29 -13.39 -18.38
N ARG A 13 -20.17 -14.00 -17.99
CA ARG A 13 -20.12 -15.25 -17.19
C ARG A 13 -20.39 -15.01 -15.70
N PHE A 14 -19.93 -13.89 -15.16
CA PHE A 14 -19.99 -13.53 -13.74
C PHE A 14 -20.60 -12.13 -13.54
N PRO A 15 -21.89 -11.91 -13.86
CA PRO A 15 -22.50 -10.58 -13.87
C PRO A 15 -22.56 -9.89 -12.49
N ASN A 16 -22.41 -10.66 -11.40
CA ASN A 16 -22.41 -10.16 -10.03
C ASN A 16 -21.02 -9.73 -9.54
N LYS A 17 -19.96 -9.88 -10.34
CA LYS A 17 -18.59 -9.48 -10.01
C LYS A 17 -18.21 -8.23 -10.82
N SER A 18 -17.52 -7.26 -10.20
CA SER A 18 -17.16 -6.01 -10.87
C SER A 18 -16.17 -6.23 -12.02
N ARG A 19 -16.17 -5.32 -13.02
CA ARG A 19 -15.20 -5.35 -14.12
C ARG A 19 -13.76 -5.40 -13.61
N ASP A 20 -13.46 -4.67 -12.53
CA ASP A 20 -12.12 -4.53 -11.97
C ASP A 20 -11.66 -5.80 -11.24
N TYR A 21 -12.56 -6.48 -10.52
CA TYR A 21 -12.30 -7.82 -9.95
C TYR A 21 -11.96 -8.82 -11.06
N LEU A 22 -12.71 -8.79 -12.18
CA LEU A 22 -12.49 -9.68 -13.31
C LEU A 22 -11.16 -9.38 -14.02
N LEU A 23 -10.79 -8.11 -14.19
CA LEU A 23 -9.46 -7.68 -14.67
C LEU A 23 -8.34 -8.17 -13.76
N ARG A 24 -8.48 -8.00 -12.44
CA ARG A 24 -7.47 -8.41 -11.46
C ARG A 24 -7.26 -9.92 -11.45
N LYS A 25 -8.33 -10.73 -11.42
CA LYS A 25 -8.24 -12.19 -11.53
C LYS A 25 -7.66 -12.60 -12.89
N TYR A 26 -8.00 -11.89 -13.97
CA TYR A 26 -7.46 -12.15 -15.32
C TYR A 26 -5.93 -11.98 -15.39
N TYR A 27 -5.39 -10.90 -14.82
CA TYR A 27 -3.94 -10.70 -14.74
C TYR A 27 -3.25 -11.65 -13.73
N GLN A 28 -3.90 -12.01 -12.63
CA GLN A 28 -3.39 -13.01 -11.68
C GLN A 28 -3.29 -14.42 -12.28
N CYS A 29 -4.07 -14.70 -13.32
CA CYS A 29 -4.06 -15.95 -14.08
C CYS A 29 -3.29 -15.81 -15.42
N ASP A 30 -2.25 -14.97 -15.47
CA ASP A 30 -1.37 -14.75 -16.64
C ASP A 30 -2.14 -14.44 -17.95
N CYS A 31 -3.22 -13.66 -17.85
CA CYS A 31 -4.13 -13.33 -18.96
C CYS A 31 -4.79 -14.56 -19.62
N SER A 32 -4.92 -15.67 -18.89
CA SER A 32 -5.60 -16.89 -19.34
C SER A 32 -7.07 -16.90 -18.91
N LEU A 33 -7.98 -16.77 -19.88
CA LEU A 33 -9.42 -16.72 -19.65
C LEU A 33 -9.93 -17.96 -18.88
N ASN A 34 -9.49 -19.16 -19.26
CA ASN A 34 -9.96 -20.40 -18.64
C ASN A 34 -9.45 -20.53 -17.21
N ALA A 35 -8.16 -20.28 -16.96
CA ALA A 35 -7.62 -20.28 -15.60
C ALA A 35 -8.29 -19.23 -14.71
N THR A 36 -8.69 -18.09 -15.28
CA THR A 36 -9.47 -17.06 -14.58
C THR A 36 -10.88 -17.54 -14.22
N ILE A 37 -11.57 -18.21 -15.16
CA ILE A 37 -12.89 -18.81 -14.92
C ILE A 37 -12.79 -19.87 -13.83
N ASP A 38 -11.79 -20.74 -13.88
CA ASP A 38 -11.58 -21.79 -12.87
C ASP A 38 -11.23 -21.17 -11.50
N ALA A 39 -10.38 -20.14 -11.46
CA ALA A 39 -10.01 -19.43 -10.23
C ALA A 39 -11.14 -18.57 -9.62
N ILE A 40 -12.18 -18.23 -10.38
CA ILE A 40 -13.39 -17.56 -9.88
C ILE A 40 -14.47 -18.59 -9.50
N THR A 41 -14.56 -19.71 -10.24
CA THR A 41 -15.59 -20.74 -10.01
C THR A 41 -15.28 -21.59 -8.77
N ASN A 42 -14.00 -21.78 -8.44
CA ASN A 42 -13.55 -22.46 -7.21
C ASN A 42 -13.33 -21.48 -6.04
N ASP A 43 -13.73 -20.22 -6.17
CA ASP A 43 -13.66 -19.23 -5.10
C ASP A 43 -15.02 -19.19 -4.37
N ASP A 44 -15.19 -20.04 -3.35
CA ASP A 44 -16.41 -20.19 -2.53
C ASP A 44 -16.79 -18.91 -1.73
N SER A 45 -16.13 -17.77 -2.00
CA SER A 45 -16.37 -16.48 -1.34
C SER A 45 -17.40 -15.62 -2.11
N GLU A 46 -18.64 -15.64 -1.62
CA GLU A 46 -19.73 -14.80 -2.16
C GLU A 46 -19.57 -13.30 -1.83
N GLU A 47 -18.76 -12.94 -0.83
CA GLU A 47 -18.47 -11.54 -0.51
C GLU A 47 -17.34 -10.96 -1.36
N VAL A 48 -17.62 -9.83 -2.02
CA VAL A 48 -16.55 -8.92 -2.49
C VAL A 48 -15.87 -8.33 -1.26
N SER A 49 -14.77 -8.96 -0.88
CA SER A 49 -13.89 -8.58 0.23
C SER A 49 -13.67 -7.06 0.29
N LEU A 50 -13.78 -6.47 1.49
CA LEU A 50 -13.36 -5.06 1.69
C LEU A 50 -11.94 -4.85 1.17
N CYS A 51 -11.06 -5.85 1.30
CA CYS A 51 -9.69 -5.80 0.80
C CYS A 51 -9.65 -5.47 -0.70
N ASP A 52 -10.56 -5.98 -1.53
CA ASP A 52 -10.54 -5.68 -2.97
C ASP A 52 -10.92 -4.24 -3.24
N ARG A 53 -12.05 -3.73 -2.71
CA ARG A 53 -12.42 -2.31 -2.88
C ARG A 53 -11.41 -1.35 -2.26
N PHE A 54 -10.75 -1.76 -1.18
CA PHE A 54 -9.78 -0.97 -0.45
C PHE A 54 -8.41 -0.96 -1.15
N LEU A 55 -7.95 -2.11 -1.66
CA LEU A 55 -6.77 -2.20 -2.51
C LEU A 55 -7.02 -1.46 -3.82
N ASP A 56 -8.18 -1.62 -4.46
CA ASP A 56 -8.54 -0.89 -5.69
C ASP A 56 -8.56 0.63 -5.42
N SER A 57 -9.15 1.09 -4.31
CA SER A 57 -9.11 2.51 -3.93
C SER A 57 -7.68 3.03 -3.70
N LEU A 58 -6.80 2.25 -3.06
CA LEU A 58 -5.39 2.59 -2.94
C LEU A 58 -4.69 2.57 -4.31
N PHE A 59 -4.85 1.51 -5.12
CA PHE A 59 -4.20 1.39 -6.42
C PHE A 59 -4.69 2.44 -7.42
N THR A 60 -5.95 2.83 -7.42
CA THR A 60 -6.45 3.94 -8.26
C THR A 60 -5.97 5.31 -7.75
N CYS A 61 -6.02 5.57 -6.43
CA CYS A 61 -5.60 6.88 -5.88
C CYS A 61 -4.07 7.09 -5.89
N PHE A 62 -3.26 6.02 -5.85
CA PHE A 62 -1.80 6.11 -5.93
C PHE A 62 -1.25 5.78 -7.34
N GLY A 63 -1.99 5.01 -8.15
CA GLY A 63 -1.63 4.64 -9.53
C GLY A 63 -2.01 5.68 -10.58
N ASN A 64 -2.90 6.65 -10.27
CA ASN A 64 -3.22 7.79 -11.15
C ASN A 64 -2.08 8.83 -11.27
N LEU A 65 -0.82 8.38 -11.22
CA LEU A 65 0.36 9.10 -11.70
C LEU A 65 1.05 8.35 -12.86
N PHE A 66 0.32 7.47 -13.56
CA PHE A 66 0.81 6.65 -14.68
C PHE A 66 0.26 7.06 -16.06
N CYS A 67 -0.44 8.18 -16.17
CA CYS A 67 -0.72 8.81 -17.47
C CYS A 67 0.38 9.83 -17.76
N CYS A 68 0.96 9.77 -18.97
CA CYS A 68 2.08 10.59 -19.45
C CYS A 68 3.49 10.24 -18.89
N TRP A 69 4.00 9.05 -19.21
CA TRP A 69 5.45 8.84 -19.31
C TRP A 69 5.82 7.88 -20.46
N ASP A 70 5.99 8.42 -21.67
CA ASP A 70 6.65 7.74 -22.80
C ASP A 70 8.17 7.72 -22.57
N GLY A 71 8.61 7.00 -21.54
CA GLY A 71 10.02 6.79 -21.21
C GLY A 71 10.46 5.35 -21.48
N PRO A 72 11.77 5.10 -21.73
CA PRO A 72 12.27 3.80 -22.17
C PRO A 72 12.08 2.71 -21.12
N SER A 73 11.99 1.48 -21.62
CA SER A 73 11.72 0.27 -20.85
C SER A 73 12.75 0.02 -19.72
N TYR A 74 12.27 -0.59 -18.64
CA TYR A 74 13.02 -0.95 -17.43
C TYR A 74 14.28 -1.81 -17.67
N THR A 75 14.42 -2.40 -18.86
CA THR A 75 15.55 -3.24 -19.27
C THR A 75 16.84 -2.48 -19.60
N ASP A 76 16.77 -1.22 -20.05
CA ASP A 76 17.87 -0.61 -20.82
C ASP A 76 18.95 0.08 -19.97
N VAL A 77 18.78 0.10 -18.64
CA VAL A 77 19.64 0.88 -17.72
C VAL A 77 20.78 0.06 -17.09
N GLN A 78 20.69 -1.28 -17.09
CA GLN A 78 21.68 -2.13 -16.39
C GLN A 78 22.96 -2.43 -17.18
N GLU A 79 22.96 -2.35 -18.52
CA GLU A 79 24.13 -2.76 -19.32
C GLU A 79 25.30 -1.77 -19.32
N ARG A 80 25.13 -0.55 -18.79
CA ARG A 80 26.11 0.55 -19.00
C ARG A 80 27.21 0.71 -17.95
N SER A 81 27.31 -0.17 -16.96
CA SER A 81 28.27 -0.04 -15.85
C SER A 81 29.30 -1.18 -15.70
N ASN A 82 29.33 -2.16 -16.61
CA ASN A 82 30.14 -3.37 -16.46
C ASN A 82 31.46 -3.38 -17.25
N GLU A 83 32.31 -2.36 -17.07
CA GLU A 83 33.72 -2.42 -17.47
C GLU A 83 34.65 -1.75 -16.43
N ARG A 84 35.18 -2.56 -15.49
CA ARG A 84 36.62 -2.64 -15.11
C ARG A 84 36.87 -3.54 -13.89
N GLN A 85 37.87 -4.41 -14.05
CA GLN A 85 38.42 -5.37 -13.07
C GLN A 85 39.60 -4.71 -12.28
N THR A 86 40.18 -5.17 -11.15
CA THR A 86 40.06 -6.32 -10.17
C THR A 86 41.03 -6.01 -8.98
N PRO A 87 41.41 -6.90 -8.03
CA PRO A 87 40.71 -7.96 -7.25
C PRO A 87 41.04 -8.00 -5.72
N ARG A 88 40.45 -9.00 -5.02
CA ARG A 88 40.93 -9.76 -3.81
C ARG A 88 40.79 -9.15 -2.39
N GLY A 89 40.10 -9.93 -1.55
CA GLY A 89 40.09 -9.83 -0.07
C GLY A 89 39.12 -10.83 0.55
N VAL A 90 39.53 -12.08 0.76
CA VAL A 90 38.68 -13.15 1.34
C VAL A 90 38.83 -13.15 2.87
N ILE A 91 37.72 -13.05 3.61
CA ILE A 91 37.62 -13.57 4.98
C ILE A 91 36.28 -14.31 5.14
N THR A 92 36.36 -15.62 5.33
CA THR A 92 35.23 -16.48 5.69
C THR A 92 35.18 -16.60 7.21
N THR A 93 34.09 -16.18 7.85
CA THR A 93 33.80 -16.53 9.26
C THR A 93 32.34 -16.91 9.43
N SER A 94 32.04 -18.19 9.23
CA SER A 94 30.78 -18.79 9.66
C SER A 94 30.73 -18.84 11.18
N SER A 95 29.77 -18.17 11.82
CA SER A 95 29.08 -18.61 13.05
C SER A 95 28.10 -17.53 13.52
N VAL A 96 27.14 -17.93 14.36
CA VAL A 96 26.07 -17.06 14.93
C VAL A 96 25.00 -16.62 13.93
N LEU A 97 24.36 -17.59 13.26
CA LEU A 97 22.91 -17.51 13.06
C LEU A 97 22.24 -18.19 14.25
N GLN A 98 21.91 -17.41 15.28
CA GLN A 98 21.08 -17.87 16.38
C GLN A 98 19.61 -17.75 15.95
N GLU A 99 18.88 -18.86 16.04
CA GLU A 99 17.55 -19.02 15.43
C GLU A 99 16.55 -17.94 15.90
N LEU A 100 15.97 -17.20 14.95
CA LEU A 100 14.87 -16.27 15.21
C LEU A 100 13.52 -16.96 14.99
N PRO A 101 12.52 -16.81 15.89
CA PRO A 101 11.27 -17.58 15.79
C PRO A 101 10.38 -17.09 14.64
N GLN A 102 9.94 -18.05 13.81
CA GLN A 102 8.82 -18.01 12.85
C GLN A 102 8.19 -16.63 12.58
N VAL A 103 8.86 -15.80 11.78
CA VAL A 103 8.27 -14.59 11.20
C VAL A 103 7.29 -15.01 10.09
N HIS A 104 6.05 -14.50 10.15
CA HIS A 104 4.98 -14.81 9.21
C HIS A 104 5.38 -14.45 7.76
N GLN A 105 5.10 -15.32 6.79
CA GLN A 105 5.47 -15.15 5.37
C GLN A 105 4.80 -13.94 4.67
N ALA A 106 3.82 -13.29 5.32
CA ALA A 106 3.23 -12.03 4.85
C ALA A 106 4.06 -10.80 5.27
N THR A 107 4.61 -10.82 6.50
CA THR A 107 5.50 -9.76 7.01
C THR A 107 6.74 -9.59 6.13
N THR A 108 7.24 -10.68 5.52
CA THR A 108 8.37 -10.64 4.57
C THR A 108 8.07 -9.85 3.30
N ASN A 109 6.85 -9.92 2.73
CA ASN A 109 6.52 -9.17 1.52
C ASN A 109 6.39 -7.67 1.80
N ALA A 110 5.71 -7.30 2.89
CA ALA A 110 5.56 -5.91 3.29
C ALA A 110 6.91 -5.28 3.70
N ALA A 111 7.75 -6.02 4.43
CA ALA A 111 9.11 -5.59 4.78
C ALA A 111 10.01 -5.43 3.54
N PHE A 112 9.97 -6.36 2.59
CA PHE A 112 10.70 -6.26 1.32
C PHE A 112 10.37 -4.98 0.57
N TYR A 113 9.08 -4.62 0.43
CA TYR A 113 8.69 -3.37 -0.23
C TYR A 113 9.10 -2.11 0.55
N ARG A 114 9.15 -2.15 1.90
CA ARG A 114 9.72 -1.03 2.69
C ARG A 114 11.23 -0.90 2.49
N GLU A 115 11.95 -2.00 2.38
CA GLU A 115 13.39 -2.00 2.10
C GLU A 115 13.67 -1.40 0.70
N GLN A 116 12.93 -1.83 -0.32
CA GLN A 116 13.00 -1.24 -1.66
C GLN A 116 12.70 0.28 -1.65
N ALA A 117 11.68 0.72 -0.92
CA ALA A 117 11.40 2.14 -0.76
C ALA A 117 12.58 2.89 -0.12
N GLN A 118 13.21 2.33 0.91
CA GLN A 118 14.37 2.93 1.57
C GLN A 118 15.58 3.03 0.62
N GLN A 119 15.86 2.01 -0.19
CA GLN A 119 16.92 2.03 -1.20
C GLN A 119 16.71 3.17 -2.21
N HIS A 120 15.47 3.37 -2.69
CA HIS A 120 15.13 4.51 -3.55
C HIS A 120 15.31 5.88 -2.84
N LEU A 121 14.97 5.97 -1.55
CA LEU A 121 15.17 7.19 -0.75
C LEU A 121 16.66 7.51 -0.56
N GLU A 122 17.51 6.52 -0.34
CA GLU A 122 18.95 6.67 -0.23
C GLU A 122 19.56 7.12 -1.56
N LYS A 123 19.20 6.46 -2.68
CA LYS A 123 19.65 6.88 -4.01
C LYS A 123 19.19 8.32 -4.34
N LYS A 124 17.95 8.69 -3.99
CA LYS A 124 17.45 10.08 -4.10
C LYS A 124 18.28 11.08 -3.28
N ARG A 125 18.65 10.74 -2.04
CA ARG A 125 19.50 11.60 -1.18
C ARG A 125 20.87 11.83 -1.81
N GLU A 126 21.48 10.77 -2.34
CA GLU A 126 22.78 10.86 -3.02
C GLU A 126 22.72 11.70 -4.31
N LEU A 127 21.71 11.48 -5.16
CA LEU A 127 21.50 12.27 -6.37
C LEU A 127 21.30 13.76 -6.05
N ASN A 128 20.50 14.08 -5.03
CA ASN A 128 20.33 15.45 -4.56
C ASN A 128 21.64 16.06 -4.04
N ARG A 129 22.45 15.30 -3.29
CA ARG A 129 23.77 15.76 -2.81
C ARG A 129 24.68 16.13 -3.97
N ARG A 130 24.78 15.25 -4.98
CA ARG A 130 25.56 15.49 -6.21
C ARG A 130 25.04 16.66 -7.03
N ALA A 131 23.72 16.80 -7.17
CA ALA A 131 23.11 17.93 -7.88
C ALA A 131 23.45 19.28 -7.25
N HIS A 132 23.47 19.36 -5.91
CA HIS A 132 23.88 20.57 -5.19
C HIS A 132 25.38 20.88 -5.36
N GLN A 133 26.25 19.85 -5.38
CA GLN A 133 27.67 20.03 -5.68
C GLN A 133 27.87 20.57 -7.10
N TYR A 134 27.27 19.95 -8.12
CA TYR A 134 27.34 20.43 -9.50
C TYR A 134 26.79 21.86 -9.67
N LYS A 135 25.76 22.24 -8.90
CA LYS A 135 25.24 23.63 -8.88
C LYS A 135 26.26 24.63 -8.31
N GLN A 136 27.01 24.26 -7.27
CA GLN A 136 28.10 25.08 -6.71
C GLN A 136 29.29 25.19 -7.68
N GLU A 137 29.56 24.15 -8.45
CA GLU A 137 30.61 24.11 -9.50
C GLU A 137 30.20 24.80 -10.82
N GLY A 138 29.01 25.40 -10.91
CA GLY A 138 28.48 26.00 -12.15
C GLY A 138 28.09 25.01 -13.25
N LYS A 139 28.11 23.71 -12.97
CA LYS A 139 27.80 22.61 -13.92
C LYS A 139 26.29 22.39 -14.02
N HIS A 140 25.55 23.42 -14.41
CA HIS A 140 24.08 23.48 -14.36
C HIS A 140 23.37 22.31 -15.06
N ARG A 141 23.87 21.84 -16.20
CA ARG A 141 23.27 20.69 -16.92
C ARG A 141 23.38 19.39 -16.12
N LEU A 142 24.55 19.08 -15.55
CA LEU A 142 24.71 17.88 -14.71
C LEU A 142 23.89 17.96 -13.42
N ALA A 143 23.74 19.17 -12.85
CA ALA A 143 22.85 19.39 -11.70
C ALA A 143 21.39 19.09 -12.06
N HIS A 144 20.93 19.58 -13.21
CA HIS A 144 19.58 19.32 -13.74
C HIS A 144 19.33 17.82 -13.93
N ASP A 145 20.23 17.12 -14.62
CA ASP A 145 20.08 15.70 -14.93
C ASP A 145 20.00 14.85 -13.64
N CYS A 146 20.80 15.17 -12.61
CA CYS A 146 20.69 14.53 -11.29
C CYS A 146 19.37 14.85 -10.56
N PHE A 147 18.79 16.05 -10.74
CA PHE A 147 17.48 16.37 -10.17
C PHE A 147 16.34 15.60 -10.86
N GLU A 148 16.41 15.40 -12.18
CA GLU A 148 15.42 14.58 -12.88
C GLU A 148 15.51 13.10 -12.45
N GLU A 149 16.71 12.53 -12.30
CA GLU A 149 16.84 11.18 -11.74
C GLU A 149 16.31 11.09 -10.29
N ALA A 150 16.54 12.13 -9.46
CA ALA A 150 16.00 12.19 -8.09
C ALA A 150 14.45 12.27 -8.05
N LYS A 151 13.80 12.85 -9.07
CA LYS A 151 12.33 12.79 -9.22
C LYS A 151 11.88 11.36 -9.55
N ILE A 152 12.57 10.64 -10.44
CA ILE A 152 12.26 9.24 -10.76
C ILE A 152 12.39 8.37 -9.49
N GLN A 153 13.48 8.51 -8.73
CA GLN A 153 13.64 7.80 -7.45
C GLN A 153 12.57 8.18 -6.41
N THR A 154 11.98 9.38 -6.49
CA THR A 154 10.83 9.75 -5.64
C THR A 154 9.58 8.94 -5.99
N LYS A 155 9.26 8.81 -7.29
CA LYS A 155 8.12 8.00 -7.75
C LYS A 155 8.26 6.54 -7.29
N LEU A 156 9.44 5.94 -7.50
CA LEU A 156 9.72 4.56 -7.12
C LEU A 156 9.65 4.32 -5.60
N HIS A 157 10.14 5.26 -4.79
CA HIS A 157 9.97 5.25 -3.33
C HIS A 157 8.48 5.27 -2.92
N ASP A 158 7.67 6.13 -3.54
CA ASP A 158 6.25 6.28 -3.20
C ASP A 158 5.45 5.04 -3.64
N GLU A 159 5.79 4.47 -4.80
CA GLU A 159 5.23 3.23 -5.35
C GLU A 159 5.55 2.00 -4.47
N ALA A 160 6.81 1.84 -4.06
CA ALA A 160 7.23 0.76 -3.16
C ALA A 160 6.59 0.88 -1.77
N ASN A 161 6.49 2.09 -1.21
CA ASN A 161 5.73 2.31 0.03
C ASN A 161 4.25 1.97 -0.11
N SER A 162 3.63 2.29 -1.25
CA SER A 162 2.23 1.95 -1.52
C SER A 162 2.02 0.44 -1.57
N ARG A 163 2.92 -0.32 -2.20
CA ARG A 163 2.91 -1.81 -2.17
C ARG A 163 3.09 -2.37 -0.76
N ALA A 164 3.97 -1.78 0.05
CA ALA A 164 4.15 -2.19 1.44
C ALA A 164 2.88 -1.97 2.28
N ALA A 165 2.25 -0.81 2.14
CA ALA A 165 1.00 -0.48 2.84
C ALA A 165 -0.14 -1.44 2.44
N ALA A 166 -0.28 -1.71 1.14
CA ALA A 166 -1.23 -2.68 0.61
C ALA A 166 -1.03 -4.09 1.22
N ALA A 167 0.22 -4.59 1.23
CA ALA A 167 0.54 -5.90 1.80
C ALA A 167 0.21 -6.02 3.31
N PHE A 168 0.51 -4.98 4.10
CA PHE A 168 0.10 -4.96 5.52
C PHE A 168 -1.42 -4.97 5.70
N LEU A 169 -2.15 -4.23 4.87
CA LEU A 169 -3.62 -4.13 4.98
C LEU A 169 -4.32 -5.41 4.53
N GLU A 170 -3.77 -6.11 3.53
CA GLU A 170 -4.22 -7.45 3.14
C GLU A 170 -4.01 -8.49 4.25
N GLU A 171 -2.85 -8.48 4.93
CA GLU A 171 -2.60 -9.34 6.10
C GLU A 171 -3.58 -9.04 7.24
N ASN A 172 -3.85 -7.75 7.50
CA ASN A 172 -4.80 -7.33 8.51
C ASN A 172 -6.25 -7.76 8.18
N TYR A 173 -6.66 -7.71 6.92
CA TYR A 173 -7.97 -8.23 6.50
C TYR A 173 -8.12 -9.73 6.79
N ARG A 174 -7.14 -10.54 6.38
CA ARG A 174 -7.12 -12.00 6.63
C ARG A 174 -7.15 -12.34 8.13
N LYS A 175 -6.58 -11.47 8.97
CA LYS A 175 -6.52 -11.61 10.44
C LYS A 175 -7.81 -11.22 11.16
N TYR A 176 -8.66 -10.37 10.55
CA TYR A 176 -9.87 -9.84 11.17
C TYR A 176 -11.13 -10.09 10.31
N PRO A 177 -11.57 -11.35 10.14
CA PRO A 177 -12.62 -11.74 9.20
C PRO A 177 -14.02 -11.19 9.50
N SER A 178 -14.24 -10.56 10.66
CA SER A 178 -15.50 -9.89 11.00
C SER A 178 -15.63 -8.50 10.36
N ASN A 179 -14.59 -7.98 9.70
CA ASN A 179 -14.57 -6.66 9.03
C ASN A 179 -14.87 -5.44 9.93
N ASP A 180 -14.99 -5.64 11.25
CA ASP A 180 -15.22 -4.62 12.26
C ASP A 180 -13.93 -3.97 12.79
N THR A 181 -12.76 -4.44 12.34
CA THR A 181 -11.45 -4.03 12.84
C THR A 181 -10.52 -3.66 11.71
N ILE A 182 -9.92 -2.47 11.80
CA ILE A 182 -8.77 -2.07 10.98
C ILE A 182 -7.53 -1.97 11.85
N ASP A 183 -6.41 -2.45 11.34
CA ASP A 183 -5.11 -2.32 11.97
C ASP A 183 -4.18 -1.45 11.11
N LEU A 184 -3.61 -0.44 11.74
CA LEU A 184 -2.85 0.64 11.11
C LEU A 184 -1.39 0.67 11.58
N HIS A 185 -0.97 -0.18 12.53
CA HIS A 185 0.26 0.05 13.30
C HIS A 185 1.58 -0.04 12.51
N TYR A 186 1.58 -0.68 11.33
CA TYR A 186 2.73 -0.78 10.42
C TYR A 186 2.70 0.23 9.24
N LEU A 187 1.71 1.13 9.25
CA LEU A 187 1.54 2.14 8.20
C LEU A 187 2.20 3.47 8.60
N TYR A 188 2.66 4.23 7.61
CA TYR A 188 3.00 5.63 7.83
C TYR A 188 1.74 6.47 7.98
N VAL A 189 1.83 7.62 8.68
CA VAL A 189 0.65 8.44 9.03
C VAL A 189 -0.24 8.78 7.82
N LYS A 190 0.34 9.15 6.67
CA LYS A 190 -0.41 9.46 5.44
C LYS A 190 -1.13 8.26 4.82
N GLU A 191 -0.62 7.05 5.05
CA GLU A 191 -1.23 5.79 4.61
C GLU A 191 -2.35 5.41 5.60
N ALA A 192 -2.04 5.46 6.90
CA ALA A 192 -2.96 5.16 8.00
C ALA A 192 -4.23 6.01 7.99
N ILE A 193 -4.12 7.31 7.68
CA ILE A 193 -5.28 8.21 7.60
C ILE A 193 -6.17 7.89 6.39
N ARG A 194 -5.59 7.64 5.20
CA ARG A 194 -6.40 7.18 4.05
C ARG A 194 -7.06 5.84 4.31
N ALA A 195 -6.31 4.92 4.92
CA ALA A 195 -6.81 3.60 5.31
C ALA A 195 -7.99 3.70 6.27
N LEU A 196 -7.90 4.55 7.30
CA LEU A 196 -8.99 4.85 8.21
C LEU A 196 -10.21 5.42 7.46
N ASP A 197 -10.00 6.38 6.56
CA ASP A 197 -11.08 7.06 5.84
C ASP A 197 -11.88 6.11 4.94
N ILE A 198 -11.20 5.32 4.11
CA ILE A 198 -11.84 4.33 3.22
C ILE A 198 -12.61 3.29 4.03
N PHE A 199 -12.00 2.77 5.11
CA PHE A 199 -12.64 1.80 6.00
C PHE A 199 -13.90 2.34 6.66
N LEU A 200 -13.85 3.55 7.20
CA LEU A 200 -15.01 4.18 7.82
C LEU A 200 -16.12 4.47 6.80
N ASP A 201 -15.77 4.91 5.59
CA ASP A 201 -16.75 5.22 4.54
C ASP A 201 -17.46 3.97 4.01
N ASP A 202 -16.73 2.87 3.80
CA ASP A 202 -17.32 1.56 3.47
C ASP A 202 -18.25 1.07 4.59
N GLN A 203 -17.80 1.11 5.84
CA GLN A 203 -18.60 0.66 6.98
C GLN A 203 -19.84 1.53 7.24
N ILE A 204 -19.77 2.84 7.03
CA ILE A 204 -20.93 3.73 7.08
C ILE A 204 -21.88 3.43 5.92
N SER A 205 -21.36 3.13 4.72
CA SER A 205 -22.18 2.81 3.55
C SER A 205 -22.93 1.50 3.72
N HIS A 206 -22.26 0.41 4.11
CA HIS A 206 -22.91 -0.85 4.45
C HIS A 206 -23.99 -0.70 5.54
N LEU A 207 -23.72 0.12 6.57
CA LEU A 207 -24.67 0.35 7.65
C LEU A 207 -25.95 1.07 7.17
N ARG A 208 -25.92 1.79 6.04
CA ARG A 208 -27.14 2.40 5.46
C ARG A 208 -28.10 1.33 4.95
N ASP A 209 -27.59 0.26 4.35
CA ASP A 209 -28.37 -0.84 3.79
C ASP A 209 -28.72 -1.94 4.82
N ASP A 210 -27.95 -2.05 5.91
CA ASP A 210 -28.21 -2.97 7.03
C ASP A 210 -29.45 -2.58 7.85
N SER A 211 -30.05 -3.54 8.54
CA SER A 211 -31.03 -3.37 9.62
C SER A 211 -30.53 -2.55 10.82
N LEU A 212 -29.21 -2.56 11.08
CA LEU A 212 -28.60 -1.90 12.22
C LEU A 212 -28.53 -0.37 12.06
N ASN A 213 -28.81 0.37 13.13
CA ASN A 213 -28.75 1.84 13.13
C ASN A 213 -27.38 2.42 13.53
N SER A 214 -26.57 1.64 14.23
CA SER A 214 -25.27 2.04 14.76
C SER A 214 -24.33 0.84 14.92
N LYS A 215 -23.04 1.04 14.66
CA LYS A 215 -22.00 -0.01 14.73
C LYS A 215 -20.75 0.51 15.44
N GLY A 216 -20.09 -0.37 16.18
CA GLY A 216 -18.85 -0.06 16.90
C GLY A 216 -17.66 -0.75 16.23
N LEU A 217 -16.77 0.03 15.63
CA LEU A 217 -15.56 -0.44 14.93
C LEU A 217 -14.33 -0.35 15.85
N SER A 218 -13.31 -1.15 15.58
CA SER A 218 -12.04 -1.17 16.32
C SER A 218 -10.91 -0.66 15.43
N VAL A 219 -10.14 0.32 15.90
CA VAL A 219 -9.00 0.91 15.16
C VAL A 219 -7.73 0.69 15.96
N ILE A 220 -6.89 -0.22 15.51
CA ILE A 220 -5.61 -0.54 16.14
C ILE A 220 -4.55 0.42 15.62
N THR A 221 -4.05 1.30 16.49
CA THR A 221 -3.04 2.32 16.18
C THR A 221 -1.63 1.89 16.56
N GLY A 222 -1.49 0.76 17.26
CA GLY A 222 -0.24 0.27 17.82
C GLY A 222 0.16 0.92 19.14
N ARG A 223 1.00 0.22 19.92
CA ARG A 223 1.44 0.63 21.28
C ARG A 223 2.63 1.60 21.30
N GLY A 224 3.04 2.17 20.17
CA GLY A 224 4.17 3.10 20.07
C GLY A 224 5.59 2.54 20.28
N LYS A 225 5.74 1.31 20.82
CA LYS A 225 7.05 0.72 21.22
C LYS A 225 8.15 0.68 20.15
N HIS A 226 7.78 0.70 18.87
CA HIS A 226 8.72 0.68 17.72
C HIS A 226 8.66 1.95 16.87
N SER A 227 8.04 3.01 17.37
CA SER A 227 8.03 4.30 16.66
C SER A 227 9.41 4.93 16.67
N GLU A 228 9.80 5.52 15.55
CA GLU A 228 11.01 6.30 15.41
C GLU A 228 11.01 7.45 16.45
N ASN A 229 11.99 7.43 17.36
CA ASN A 229 12.12 8.27 18.56
C ASN A 229 11.03 8.06 19.66
N GLY A 230 10.31 6.93 19.65
CA GLY A 230 9.38 6.56 20.74
C GLY A 230 8.08 7.36 20.81
N VAL A 231 7.83 8.26 19.86
CA VAL A 231 6.59 9.04 19.77
C VAL A 231 5.57 8.30 18.89
N PRO A 232 4.44 7.81 19.42
CA PRO A 232 3.40 7.17 18.60
C PRO A 232 2.72 8.22 17.70
N LYS A 233 3.16 8.33 16.43
CA LYS A 233 2.66 9.33 15.47
C LYS A 233 1.26 9.00 14.90
N ILE A 234 0.85 7.72 14.89
CA ILE A 234 -0.42 7.28 14.25
C ILE A 234 -1.63 7.63 15.11
N LYS A 235 -1.63 7.26 16.40
CA LYS A 235 -2.74 7.52 17.33
C LYS A 235 -3.22 8.98 17.37
N PRO A 236 -2.35 10.01 17.54
CA PRO A 236 -2.80 11.40 17.57
C PRO A 236 -3.39 11.85 16.21
N ALA A 237 -2.81 11.44 15.09
CA ALA A 237 -3.35 11.76 13.77
C ALA A 237 -4.73 11.10 13.54
N VAL A 238 -4.90 9.84 13.98
CA VAL A 238 -6.19 9.14 13.93
C VAL A 238 -7.24 9.87 14.78
N ILE A 239 -6.88 10.31 16.00
CA ILE A 239 -7.76 11.09 16.87
C ILE A 239 -8.16 12.41 16.21
N GLU A 240 -7.20 13.16 15.67
CA GLU A 240 -7.43 14.41 14.94
C GLU A 240 -8.38 14.20 13.75
N ARG A 241 -8.19 13.12 12.99
CA ARG A 241 -9.07 12.78 11.85
C ARG A 241 -10.49 12.43 12.29
N LEU A 242 -10.65 11.63 13.34
CA LEU A 242 -11.96 11.28 13.90
C LEU A 242 -12.70 12.51 14.45
N GLN A 243 -11.97 13.44 15.07
CA GLN A 243 -12.50 14.72 15.54
C GLN A 243 -12.94 15.63 14.38
N ALA A 244 -12.12 15.75 13.33
CA ALA A 244 -12.49 16.48 12.11
C ALA A 244 -13.75 15.89 11.46
N ARG A 245 -13.88 14.56 11.47
CA ARG A 245 -15.08 13.82 11.04
C ARG A 245 -16.24 13.84 12.03
N ARG A 246 -16.12 14.50 13.18
CA ARG A 246 -17.16 14.58 14.22
C ARG A 246 -17.63 13.20 14.72
N LEU A 247 -16.79 12.16 14.58
CA LEU A 247 -17.11 10.80 14.99
C LEU A 247 -16.82 10.60 16.47
N LYS A 248 -17.70 9.87 17.16
CA LYS A 248 -17.48 9.51 18.57
C LYS A 248 -16.51 8.35 18.65
N PHE A 249 -15.57 8.41 19.58
CA PHE A 249 -14.64 7.32 19.86
C PHE A 249 -14.30 7.26 21.36
N SER A 250 -13.82 6.10 21.80
CA SER A 250 -13.27 5.86 23.14
C SER A 250 -11.97 5.08 23.04
N GLU A 251 -11.07 5.26 24.00
CA GLU A 251 -9.85 4.46 24.08
C GLU A 251 -10.15 3.14 24.79
N VAL A 252 -9.85 2.01 24.13
CA VAL A 252 -9.96 0.67 24.73
C VAL A 252 -8.68 0.33 25.48
N ASN A 253 -7.53 0.68 24.89
CA ASN A 253 -6.21 0.59 25.49
C ASN A 253 -5.22 1.47 24.71
N ALA A 254 -3.99 1.59 25.21
CA ALA A 254 -2.92 2.43 24.66
C ALA A 254 -2.66 2.30 23.14
N GLY A 255 -3.04 1.18 22.50
CA GLY A 255 -2.89 0.97 21.07
C GLY A 255 -4.18 0.66 20.30
N CYS A 256 -5.36 0.87 20.88
CA CYS A 256 -6.65 0.60 20.22
C CYS A 256 -7.76 1.59 20.64
N LEU A 257 -8.43 2.15 19.64
CA LEU A 257 -9.61 3.01 19.78
C LEU A 257 -10.87 2.24 19.34
N LYS A 258 -11.99 2.44 20.04
CA LYS A 258 -13.31 2.05 19.56
C LYS A 258 -13.97 3.26 18.92
N VAL A 259 -14.42 3.16 17.67
CA VAL A 259 -15.09 4.23 16.92
C VAL A 259 -16.56 3.84 16.76
N TYR A 260 -17.47 4.78 17.00
CA TYR A 260 -18.90 4.57 16.91
C TYR A 260 -19.46 5.29 15.69
N ILE A 261 -20.04 4.53 14.76
CA ILE A 261 -20.67 5.03 13.54
C ILE A 261 -22.18 4.75 13.55
N CYS A 262 -22.91 5.50 12.73
CA CYS A 262 -24.35 5.35 12.46
C CYS A 262 -24.64 5.70 10.99
N LYS A 263 -25.84 5.41 10.50
CA LYS A 263 -26.25 5.70 9.10
C LYS A 263 -26.02 7.15 8.65
N THR A 264 -26.14 8.09 9.60
CA THR A 264 -25.98 9.54 9.42
C THR A 264 -24.58 10.07 9.77
N SER A 265 -23.61 9.18 10.02
CA SER A 265 -22.21 9.58 10.18
C SER A 265 -21.66 10.17 8.86
N PRO A 266 -20.87 11.26 8.92
CA PRO A 266 -20.34 11.90 7.73
C PRO A 266 -19.25 11.05 7.08
N LEU A 267 -19.29 10.98 5.76
CA LEU A 267 -18.26 10.40 4.91
C LEU A 267 -17.07 11.36 4.78
N THR A 268 -15.94 10.86 4.27
CA THR A 268 -14.75 11.68 4.00
C THR A 268 -15.02 12.90 3.12
N ASN A 269 -15.91 12.75 2.13
CA ASN A 269 -16.24 13.80 1.16
C ASN A 269 -17.24 14.84 1.68
N ASP A 270 -17.88 14.60 2.83
CA ASP A 270 -18.82 15.55 3.46
C ASP A 270 -18.08 16.67 4.23
N LEU A 271 -16.75 16.55 4.36
CA LEU A 271 -15.87 17.47 5.06
C LEU A 271 -15.47 18.63 4.14
N SER A 272 -16.36 19.61 4.03
CA SER A 272 -16.15 20.90 3.35
C SER A 272 -15.60 21.99 4.29
#